data_AF-D1JF75-F1
#
_entry.id   AF-D1JF75-F1
#
_cell.length_a   1.000
_cell.length_b   1.000
_cell.length_c   1.000
_cell.angle_alpha   90.00
_cell.angle_beta   90.00
_cell.angle_gamma   90.00
#
_symmetry.space_group_name_H-M   'P 1'
#
loop_
_entity.id
_entity.type
_entity.pdbx_description
1 polymer ?
#
loop_
_entity_poly.entity_id
_entity_poly.type
_entity_poly.pdbx_seq_one_letter_code
_entity_poly.pdbx_strand_id
1 'polypeptide(L)'
;MFGIILSSSSNNKIYFNNFINNTDNVDSYKSTTIWNSSLEITYSYDGTTYKSYLGNYWDDYEGTDADADGRGYTHYSIYSEKDECDDYPLKDPFENYSLTTSAPA
;
A
#
# COMPACT_ATOMS: atom_id res chain seq x y z
N MET A 1 16.33 -2.50 11.34
CA MET A 1 15.34 -3.61 11.39
C MET A 1 14.53 -3.55 10.12
N PHE A 2 14.27 -4.70 9.49
CA PHE A 2 13.48 -4.78 8.27
C PHE A 2 11.99 -4.77 8.60
N GLY A 3 11.18 -4.09 7.78
CA GLY A 3 9.72 -4.15 7.89
C GLY A 3 9.18 -5.52 7.50
N ILE A 4 9.57 -5.99 6.32
CA ILE A 4 9.26 -7.34 5.85
C ILE A 4 10.45 -7.99 5.12
N ILE A 5 10.58 -9.31 5.30
CA ILE A 5 11.56 -10.14 4.59
C ILE A 5 10.81 -11.19 3.77
N LEU A 6 11.09 -11.25 2.47
CA LEU A 6 10.53 -12.20 1.53
C LEU A 6 11.65 -13.05 0.94
N SER A 7 11.49 -14.38 0.97
CA SER A 7 12.52 -15.29 0.47
C SER A 7 11.93 -16.43 -0.32
N SER A 8 12.34 -16.54 -1.58
CA SER A 8 12.00 -17.63 -2.50
C SER A 8 10.48 -17.89 -2.59
N SER A 9 9.69 -16.80 -2.62
CA SER A 9 8.23 -16.84 -2.62
C SER A 9 7.65 -16.05 -3.79
N SER A 10 6.58 -16.53 -4.40
CA SER A 10 5.95 -15.85 -5.53
C SER A 10 4.47 -15.60 -5.28
N ASN A 11 3.94 -14.57 -5.94
CA ASN A 11 2.54 -14.16 -5.84
C ASN A 11 2.12 -13.73 -4.41
N ASN A 12 3.04 -13.16 -3.65
CA ASN A 12 2.70 -12.54 -2.37
C ASN A 12 1.81 -11.32 -2.66
N LYS A 13 0.79 -11.10 -1.83
CA LYS A 13 -0.09 -9.92 -1.92
C LYS A 13 -0.01 -9.18 -0.61
N ILE A 14 0.54 -7.97 -0.64
CA ILE A 14 0.80 -7.16 0.54
C ILE A 14 0.22 -5.78 0.27
N TYR A 15 -0.93 -5.51 0.86
CA TYR A 15 -1.61 -4.22 0.78
C TYR A 15 -2.36 -3.98 2.08
N PHE A 16 -2.65 -2.72 2.37
CA PHE A 16 -3.36 -2.25 3.57
C PHE A 16 -2.60 -2.56 4.87
N ASN A 17 -1.28 -2.31 4.88
CA ASN A 17 -0.40 -2.45 6.04
C ASN A 17 0.31 -1.12 6.34
N ASN A 18 0.93 -1.04 7.51
CA ASN A 18 1.79 0.08 7.92
C ASN A 18 3.26 -0.36 7.95
N PHE A 19 4.12 0.34 7.22
CA PHE A 19 5.57 0.26 7.32
C PHE A 19 6.07 1.52 8.04
N ILE A 20 6.47 1.37 9.32
CA ILE A 20 6.77 2.50 10.20
C ILE A 20 8.07 2.22 10.97
N ASN A 21 8.98 3.20 10.98
CA ASN A 21 10.26 3.21 11.69
C ASN A 21 11.14 2.00 11.36
N ASN A 22 11.12 1.56 10.11
CA ASN A 22 12.03 0.52 9.62
C ASN A 22 13.35 1.15 9.16
N THR A 23 14.44 0.41 9.30
CA THR A 23 15.72 0.81 8.66
C THR A 23 15.65 0.58 7.15
N ASP A 24 15.02 -0.52 6.77
CA ASP A 24 14.78 -0.93 5.40
C ASP A 24 13.35 -1.49 5.36
N ASN A 25 12.49 -0.92 4.53
CA ASN A 25 11.07 -1.32 4.52
C ASN A 25 10.88 -2.76 4.02
N VAL A 26 11.63 -3.16 3.00
CA VAL A 26 11.52 -4.47 2.35
C VAL A 26 12.90 -5.06 2.09
N ASP A 27 13.07 -6.33 2.45
CA ASP A 27 14.15 -7.19 1.93
C ASP A 27 13.52 -8.36 1.14
N SER A 28 13.89 -8.54 -0.12
CA SER A 28 13.24 -9.45 -1.06
C SER A 28 14.29 -10.22 -1.85
N TYR A 29 14.40 -11.51 -1.55
CA TYR A 29 15.31 -12.43 -2.21
C TYR A 29 14.55 -13.44 -3.08
N LYS A 30 14.72 -13.33 -4.40
CA LYS A 30 14.09 -14.21 -5.40
C LYS A 30 12.57 -14.34 -5.19
N SER A 31 11.92 -13.23 -4.85
CA SER A 31 10.48 -13.18 -4.63
C SER A 31 9.76 -12.28 -5.63
N THR A 32 8.46 -12.51 -5.81
CA THR A 32 7.56 -11.62 -6.53
C THR A 32 6.38 -11.23 -5.65
N THR A 33 6.06 -9.95 -5.60
CA THR A 33 5.02 -9.39 -4.73
C THR A 33 4.17 -8.39 -5.48
N ILE A 34 2.88 -8.38 -5.16
CA ILE A 34 1.92 -7.37 -5.57
C ILE A 34 1.68 -6.49 -4.34
N TRP A 35 2.01 -5.20 -4.46
CA TRP A 35 2.05 -4.25 -3.33
C TRP A 35 0.75 -3.45 -3.14
N ASN A 36 -0.25 -3.71 -3.97
CA ASN A 36 -1.57 -3.10 -3.91
C ASN A 36 -2.66 -4.14 -4.17
N SER A 37 -3.91 -3.80 -3.87
CA SER A 37 -5.05 -4.66 -4.12
C SER A 37 -5.20 -4.98 -5.62
N SER A 38 -5.62 -6.20 -5.95
CA SER A 38 -5.87 -6.60 -7.36
C SER A 38 -7.24 -6.15 -7.89
N LEU A 39 -8.11 -5.69 -6.99
CA LEU A 39 -9.43 -5.16 -7.29
C LEU A 39 -9.60 -3.86 -6.50
N GLU A 40 -10.42 -2.96 -7.04
CA GLU A 40 -10.83 -1.77 -6.31
C GLU A 40 -11.58 -2.16 -5.03
N ILE A 41 -11.27 -1.46 -3.96
CA ILE A 41 -11.87 -1.60 -2.64
C ILE A 41 -12.67 -0.33 -2.38
N THR A 42 -13.90 -0.48 -1.90
CA THR A 42 -14.67 0.64 -1.35
C THR A 42 -14.20 0.89 0.08
N TYR A 43 -13.85 2.13 0.39
CA TYR A 43 -13.35 2.51 1.72
C TYR A 43 -13.89 3.88 2.12
N SER A 44 -13.92 4.15 3.41
CA SER A 44 -14.18 5.49 3.95
C SER A 44 -12.91 6.08 4.53
N TYR A 45 -12.63 7.34 4.18
CA TYR A 45 -11.51 8.13 4.65
C TYR A 45 -12.00 9.57 4.90
N ASP A 46 -11.63 10.15 6.04
CA ASP A 46 -12.14 11.45 6.51
C ASP A 46 -13.68 11.62 6.40
N GLY A 47 -14.41 10.55 6.75
CA GLY A 47 -15.88 10.52 6.70
C GLY A 47 -16.50 10.47 5.29
N THR A 48 -15.70 10.47 4.23
CA THR A 48 -16.16 10.35 2.83
C THR A 48 -15.86 8.95 2.29
N THR A 49 -16.76 8.42 1.45
CA THR A 49 -16.60 7.10 0.83
C THR A 49 -15.99 7.23 -0.56
N TYR A 50 -14.95 6.45 -0.81
CA TYR A 50 -14.21 6.36 -2.06
C TYR A 50 -14.15 4.92 -2.56
N LYS A 51 -13.70 4.74 -3.79
CA LYS A 51 -13.43 3.43 -4.39
C LYS A 51 -12.19 3.51 -5.26
N SER A 52 -11.18 2.73 -4.91
CA SER A 52 -9.89 2.72 -5.61
C SER A 52 -9.12 1.44 -5.30
N TYR A 53 -7.98 1.22 -5.95
CA TYR A 53 -7.00 0.26 -5.47
C TYR A 53 -6.28 0.84 -4.25
N LEU A 54 -5.91 -0.02 -3.30
CA LEU A 54 -5.23 0.38 -2.08
C LEU A 54 -3.90 -0.36 -1.94
N GLY A 55 -2.85 0.39 -1.65
CA GLY A 55 -1.51 -0.07 -1.32
C GLY A 55 -1.26 -0.09 0.18
N ASN A 56 -0.04 0.23 0.60
CA ASN A 56 0.40 0.28 1.97
C ASN A 56 0.73 1.72 2.38
N TYR A 57 0.75 1.96 3.69
CA TYR A 57 1.33 3.16 4.26
C TYR A 57 2.83 2.96 4.46
N TRP A 58 3.62 3.94 4.03
CA TRP A 58 5.07 3.99 4.21
C TRP A 58 5.39 5.31 4.90
N ASP A 59 6.08 5.25 6.03
CA ASP A 59 6.37 6.44 6.84
C ASP A 59 7.33 7.43 6.18
N ASP A 60 8.06 6.99 5.15
CA ASP A 60 8.93 7.78 4.28
C ASP A 60 8.26 8.20 2.95
N TYR A 61 6.96 7.95 2.79
CA TYR A 61 6.22 8.34 1.59
C TYR A 61 5.82 9.83 1.59
N GLU A 62 6.49 10.59 0.74
CA GLU A 62 6.29 12.05 0.60
C GLU A 62 5.37 12.44 -0.58
N GLY A 63 4.72 11.47 -1.23
CA GLY A 63 3.87 11.76 -2.38
C GLY A 63 2.61 12.56 -2.03
N THR A 64 2.11 13.34 -2.98
CA THR A 64 0.95 14.22 -2.77
C THR A 64 -0.37 13.46 -2.86
N ASP A 65 -1.40 13.97 -2.18
CA ASP A 65 -2.80 13.59 -2.34
C ASP A 65 -3.61 14.86 -2.65
N ALA A 66 -3.87 15.06 -3.94
CA ALA A 66 -4.46 16.28 -4.46
C ALA A 66 -5.99 16.32 -4.38
N ASP A 67 -6.67 15.16 -4.37
CA ASP A 67 -8.12 15.05 -4.21
C ASP A 67 -8.56 14.72 -2.78
N ALA A 68 -7.61 14.56 -1.86
CA ALA A 68 -7.85 14.25 -0.45
C ALA A 68 -8.66 12.97 -0.29
N ASP A 69 -8.42 11.97 -1.14
CA ASP A 69 -9.05 10.65 -1.04
C ASP A 69 -8.29 9.70 -0.11
N GLY A 70 -7.14 10.13 0.42
CA GLY A 70 -6.27 9.35 1.28
C GLY A 70 -5.32 8.45 0.51
N ARG A 71 -5.28 8.50 -0.83
CA ARG A 71 -4.32 7.77 -1.65
C ARG A 71 -3.32 8.74 -2.26
N GLY A 72 -2.05 8.37 -2.22
CA GLY A 72 -0.99 9.09 -2.90
C GLY A 72 -1.04 8.98 -4.42
N TYR A 73 -0.64 10.04 -5.13
CA TYR A 73 -0.63 10.12 -6.60
C TYR A 73 0.63 9.55 -7.25
N THR A 74 1.73 9.50 -6.52
CA THR A 74 3.00 8.95 -7.00
C THR A 74 3.20 7.56 -6.42
N HIS A 75 3.67 6.60 -7.22
CA HIS A 75 4.03 5.29 -6.71
C HIS A 75 5.13 5.39 -5.64
N TYR A 76 5.15 4.41 -4.73
CA TYR A 76 6.28 4.19 -3.83
C TYR A 76 7.18 3.09 -4.40
N SER A 77 8.42 3.43 -4.75
CA SER A 77 9.38 2.47 -5.29
C SER A 77 9.92 1.56 -4.18
N ILE A 78 9.74 0.24 -4.30
CA ILE A 78 10.24 -0.73 -3.32
C ILE A 78 11.76 -0.90 -3.46
N TYR A 79 12.24 -0.92 -4.70
CA TYR A 79 13.67 -0.90 -5.02
C TYR A 79 13.89 0.02 -6.22
N SER A 80 14.84 0.96 -6.13
CA SER A 80 15.12 1.90 -7.23
C SER A 80 15.60 1.23 -8.53
N GLU A 81 16.14 0.02 -8.45
CA GLU A 81 16.71 -0.72 -9.59
C GLU A 81 15.76 -1.77 -10.19
N LYS A 82 14.61 -2.01 -9.56
CA LYS A 82 13.58 -2.91 -10.06
C LYS A 82 12.31 -2.11 -10.28
N ASP A 83 11.57 -2.42 -11.36
CA ASP A 83 10.24 -1.84 -11.59
C ASP A 83 9.18 -2.43 -10.62
N GLU A 84 9.53 -2.61 -9.35
CA GLU A 84 8.67 -3.11 -8.29
C GLU A 84 8.27 -1.93 -7.38
N CYS A 85 7.00 -1.58 -7.43
CA CYS A 85 6.45 -0.43 -6.73
C CYS A 85 5.08 -0.76 -6.12
N ASP A 86 4.72 0.01 -5.11
CA ASP A 86 3.34 0.19 -4.69
C ASP A 86 2.76 1.36 -5.48
N ASP A 87 1.85 1.06 -6.40
CA ASP A 87 1.21 2.06 -7.27
C ASP A 87 0.13 2.89 -6.56
N TYR A 88 -0.32 2.47 -5.37
CA TYR A 88 -1.45 3.08 -4.67
C TYR A 88 -1.16 3.31 -3.18
N PRO A 89 -0.04 3.95 -2.82
CA PRO A 89 0.35 4.14 -1.42
C PRO A 89 -0.71 4.93 -0.65
N LEU A 90 -0.89 4.58 0.63
CA LEU A 90 -1.78 5.30 1.53
C LEU A 90 -1.10 6.56 2.06
N LYS A 91 -1.86 7.64 2.23
CA LYS A 91 -1.37 8.89 2.82
C LYS A 91 -1.23 8.86 4.33
N ASP A 92 -2.07 8.06 4.98
CA ASP A 92 -2.09 7.88 6.42
C ASP A 92 -1.99 6.39 6.78
N PRO A 93 -1.67 6.07 8.04
CA PRO A 93 -1.77 4.69 8.54
C PRO A 93 -3.14 4.07 8.26
N PHE A 94 -3.18 2.76 7.98
CA PHE A 94 -4.40 2.06 7.53
C PHE A 94 -5.59 2.20 8.50
N GLU A 95 -5.34 2.50 9.77
CA GLU A 95 -6.35 2.74 10.81
C GLU A 95 -7.27 3.92 10.49
N ASN A 96 -6.84 4.84 9.62
CA ASN A 96 -7.65 5.97 9.15
C ASN A 96 -8.64 5.58 8.03
N TYR A 97 -8.63 4.32 7.59
CA TYR A 97 -9.42 3.82 6.48
C TYR A 97 -10.36 2.72 6.96
N SER A 98 -11.66 2.89 6.69
CA SER A 98 -12.66 1.88 7.00
C SER A 98 -13.09 1.16 5.73
N LEU A 99 -12.59 -0.06 5.54
CA LEU A 99 -12.98 -0.89 4.39
C LEU A 99 -14.46 -1.23 4.47
N THR A 100 -15.18 -0.95 3.38
CA THR A 100 -16.61 -1.26 3.29
C THR A 100 -16.77 -2.49 2.42
N THR A 101 -16.95 -3.66 3.05
CA THR A 101 -17.38 -4.84 2.30
C THR A 101 -18.86 -4.66 1.98
N SER A 102 -19.18 -4.27 0.75
CA SER A 102 -20.54 -4.48 0.26
C SER A 102 -20.78 -5.98 0.27
N ALA A 103 -21.60 -6.47 1.22
CA ALA A 103 -22.16 -7.80 1.08
C ALA A 103 -22.90 -7.81 -0.27
N PRO A 104 -22.67 -8.81 -1.14
CA PRO A 104 -23.48 -8.94 -2.33
C PRO A 104 -24.95 -9.03 -1.90
N ALA A 105 -25.79 -8.20 -2.50
CA ALA A 105 -27.24 -8.23 -2.32
C ALA A 105 -27.84 -9.55 -2.86
#